data_AF-A0A165I9L0-F1
#
_entry.id   AF-A0A165I9L0-F1
#
_cell.length_a   1.000
_cell.length_b   1.000
_cell.length_c   1.000
_cell.angle_alpha   90.00
_cell.angle_beta   90.00
_cell.angle_gamma   90.00
#
_symmetry.space_group_name_H-M   'P 1'
#
loop_
_entity.id
_entity.type
_entity.pdbx_description
1 polymer ?
#
loop_
_entity_poly.entity_id
_entity_poly.type
_entity_poly.pdbx_seq_one_letter_code
_entity_poly.pdbx_strand_id
1 'polypeptide(L)'
;MSAVLAKKRKLDNGVEPEDLPAKKAALTSLLRKSIALAAASDDMDDAALKPLLDSLCGAYGLASSLELPVKKVEPANDWNWVLGAECASSMDDGDRLILAEMVGSKARLNEAGIIVKPLNWNTPDEKTNWREWIVHLPGLPDTHWAGGVFDMRVYFSATPGKLEANAVFPQKVQFTPPIFHPNVYPSGTWDTWATVGKVRSKICFPNADGAKGRVKARGSLTWITDDEDRFYQLLEGIQLALEDHNIEDPAQSEAYTCWRNNKPAAYERVREQTRMWTPDPVTGLAGRPILKRK
;
A
#
# COMPACT_ATOMS: atom_id res chain seq x y z
N MET A 1 64.73 -31.15 11.22
CA MET A 1 63.30 -31.09 11.55
C MET A 1 62.78 -29.72 11.15
N SER A 2 62.30 -29.56 9.90
CA SER A 2 61.76 -28.30 9.39
C SER A 2 60.24 -28.32 9.48
N ALA A 3 59.66 -27.42 10.26
CA ALA A 3 58.22 -27.22 10.35
C ALA A 3 57.76 -26.24 9.26
N VAL A 4 57.05 -26.77 8.27
CA VAL A 4 56.43 -26.00 7.18
C VAL A 4 55.17 -25.30 7.72
N LEU A 5 55.17 -23.97 7.71
CA LEU A 5 53.98 -23.15 7.97
C LEU A 5 52.93 -23.36 6.85
N ALA A 6 51.81 -23.99 7.19
CA ALA A 6 50.62 -23.99 6.34
C ALA A 6 49.79 -22.73 6.60
N LYS A 7 49.81 -21.78 5.65
CA LYS A 7 48.83 -20.69 5.56
C LYS A 7 47.45 -21.28 5.24
N LYS A 8 46.57 -21.41 6.25
CA LYS A 8 45.13 -21.53 6.00
C LYS A 8 44.60 -20.19 5.48
N ARG A 9 44.22 -20.13 4.20
CA ARG A 9 43.35 -19.06 3.68
C ARG A 9 41.99 -19.20 4.37
N LYS A 10 41.61 -18.23 5.20
CA LYS A 10 40.21 -18.00 5.58
C LYS A 10 39.49 -17.50 4.31
N LEU A 11 38.57 -18.28 3.75
CA LEU A 11 37.50 -17.72 2.94
C LEU A 11 36.52 -17.09 3.91
N ASP A 12 36.67 -15.78 4.08
CA ASP A 12 35.69 -14.95 4.77
C ASP A 12 34.62 -14.57 3.74
N ASN A 13 33.60 -15.42 3.60
CA ASN A 13 32.40 -15.09 2.84
C ASN A 13 31.31 -14.66 3.84
N GLY A 14 31.54 -13.54 4.52
CA GLY A 14 30.49 -12.81 5.20
C GLY A 14 29.54 -12.21 4.16
N VAL A 15 28.39 -12.86 3.93
CA VAL A 15 27.27 -12.21 3.24
C VAL A 15 26.53 -11.41 4.29
N GLU A 16 26.66 -10.08 4.22
CA GLU A 16 25.89 -9.16 5.06
C GLU A 16 24.37 -9.45 4.91
N PRO A 17 23.59 -9.47 6.00
CA PRO A 17 22.16 -9.84 5.98
C PRO A 17 21.30 -8.98 5.06
N GLU A 18 21.71 -7.73 4.81
CA GLU A 18 20.98 -6.75 4.00
C GLU A 18 20.92 -7.11 2.51
N ASP A 19 21.85 -7.94 2.03
CA ASP A 19 22.05 -8.23 0.62
C ASP A 19 21.31 -9.50 0.15
N LEU A 20 20.76 -10.27 1.10
CA LEU A 20 20.17 -11.58 0.87
C LEU A 20 18.82 -11.55 0.12
N PRO A 21 17.91 -10.57 0.36
CA PRO A 21 16.66 -10.47 -0.40
C PRO A 21 16.89 -10.13 -1.88
N ALA A 22 17.80 -9.20 -2.17
CA ALA A 22 18.17 -8.82 -3.54
C ALA A 22 18.82 -9.99 -4.28
N LYS A 23 19.70 -10.76 -3.61
CA LYS A 23 20.32 -11.97 -4.17
C LYS A 23 19.30 -13.09 -4.42
N LYS A 24 18.33 -13.31 -3.53
CA LYS A 24 17.23 -14.28 -3.75
C LYS A 24 16.37 -13.88 -4.95
N ALA A 25 16.00 -12.60 -5.06
CA ALA A 25 15.22 -12.09 -6.18
C ALA A 25 15.98 -12.22 -7.52
N ALA A 26 17.27 -11.89 -7.53
CA ALA A 26 18.12 -12.05 -8.71
C ALA A 26 18.26 -13.54 -9.11
N LEU A 27 18.47 -14.44 -8.15
CA LEU A 27 18.61 -15.87 -8.39
C LEU A 27 17.32 -16.50 -8.94
N THR A 28 16.17 -16.21 -8.30
CA THR A 28 14.86 -16.74 -8.75
C THR A 28 14.46 -16.18 -10.12
N SER A 29 14.77 -14.90 -10.40
CA SER A 29 14.60 -14.30 -11.73
C SER A 29 15.46 -14.97 -12.79
N LEU A 30 16.73 -15.23 -12.50
CA LEU A 30 17.66 -15.90 -13.41
C LEU A 30 17.20 -17.34 -13.70
N LEU A 31 16.81 -18.10 -12.67
CA LEU A 31 16.31 -19.46 -12.82
C LEU A 31 15.02 -19.52 -13.66
N ARG A 32 14.07 -18.59 -13.46
CA ARG A 32 12.86 -18.49 -14.31
C ARG A 32 13.22 -18.23 -15.78
N LYS A 33 14.16 -17.33 -16.05
CA LYS A 33 14.62 -17.04 -17.42
C LYS A 33 15.32 -18.24 -18.05
N SER A 34 16.15 -18.95 -17.29
CA SER A 34 16.81 -20.18 -17.76
C SER A 34 15.82 -21.29 -18.07
N ILE A 35 14.77 -21.48 -17.25
CA ILE A 35 13.69 -22.44 -17.53
C ILE A 35 12.96 -22.07 -18.82
N ALA A 36 12.59 -20.80 -18.99
CA ALA A 36 11.88 -20.33 -20.18
C ALA A 36 12.72 -20.48 -21.47
N LEU A 37 14.04 -20.20 -21.40
CA LEU A 37 14.95 -20.39 -22.51
C LEU A 37 15.14 -21.86 -22.87
N ALA A 38 15.30 -22.73 -21.87
CA ALA A 38 15.42 -24.17 -22.10
C ALA A 38 14.14 -24.74 -22.71
N ALA A 39 12.97 -24.37 -22.20
CA ALA A 39 11.67 -24.84 -22.69
C ALA A 39 11.32 -24.34 -24.10
N ALA A 40 11.95 -23.25 -24.56
CA ALA A 40 11.76 -22.68 -25.90
C ALA A 40 12.88 -23.08 -26.88
N SER A 41 13.80 -23.96 -26.49
CA SER A 41 14.90 -24.40 -27.35
C SER A 41 14.46 -25.55 -28.24
N ASP A 42 14.42 -25.31 -29.55
CA ASP A 42 14.16 -26.34 -30.57
C ASP A 42 15.43 -27.16 -30.92
N ASP A 43 16.59 -26.77 -30.38
CA ASP A 43 17.91 -27.36 -30.68
C ASP A 43 18.30 -28.50 -29.73
N MET A 44 17.50 -28.76 -28.68
CA MET A 44 17.74 -29.83 -27.71
C MET A 44 16.76 -30.98 -27.91
N ASP A 45 17.25 -32.22 -27.85
CA ASP A 45 16.38 -33.40 -27.85
C ASP A 45 15.65 -33.59 -26.51
N ASP A 46 14.47 -34.24 -26.55
CA ASP A 46 13.63 -34.46 -25.37
C ASP A 46 14.35 -35.23 -24.25
N ALA A 47 15.34 -36.06 -24.63
CA ALA A 47 16.15 -36.86 -23.72
C ALA A 47 17.12 -36.01 -22.89
N ALA A 48 17.66 -34.92 -23.45
CA ALA A 48 18.50 -33.96 -22.73
C ALA A 48 17.69 -32.83 -22.10
N LEU A 49 16.57 -32.43 -22.70
CA LEU A 49 15.74 -31.31 -22.25
C LEU A 49 15.03 -31.62 -20.93
N LYS A 50 14.45 -32.81 -20.80
CA LYS A 50 13.70 -33.22 -19.62
C LYS A 50 14.52 -33.16 -18.31
N PRO A 51 15.72 -33.79 -18.21
CA PRO A 51 16.50 -33.72 -16.98
C PRO A 51 17.03 -32.32 -16.66
N LEU A 52 17.30 -31.49 -17.69
CA LEU A 52 17.69 -30.10 -17.49
C LEU A 52 16.55 -29.28 -16.88
N LEU A 53 15.34 -29.39 -17.42
CA LEU A 53 14.16 -28.71 -16.90
C LEU A 53 13.81 -29.18 -15.48
N ASP A 54 13.87 -30.48 -15.21
CA ASP A 54 13.64 -31.02 -13.86
C ASP A 54 14.66 -30.45 -12.86
N SER A 55 15.93 -30.35 -13.25
CA SER A 55 16.98 -29.75 -12.42
C SER A 55 16.76 -28.24 -12.18
N LEU A 56 16.40 -27.49 -13.22
CA LEU A 56 16.17 -26.04 -13.11
C LEU A 56 14.91 -25.72 -12.30
N CYS A 57 13.83 -26.48 -12.52
CA CYS A 57 12.58 -26.37 -11.75
C CYS A 57 12.82 -26.75 -10.28
N GLY A 58 13.61 -27.79 -10.01
CA GLY A 58 14.02 -28.16 -8.66
C GLY A 58 14.84 -27.06 -7.97
N ALA A 59 15.83 -26.50 -8.67
CA ALA A 59 16.63 -25.38 -8.17
C ALA A 59 15.77 -24.13 -7.91
N TYR A 60 14.81 -23.83 -8.80
CA TYR A 60 13.86 -22.75 -8.62
C TYR A 60 12.93 -22.97 -7.42
N GLY A 61 12.47 -24.21 -7.20
CA GLY A 61 11.69 -24.58 -6.02
C GLY A 61 12.46 -24.32 -4.73
N LEU A 62 13.70 -24.83 -4.64
CA LEU A 62 14.58 -24.61 -3.50
C LEU A 62 14.89 -23.11 -3.27
N ALA A 63 15.17 -22.36 -4.34
CA ALA A 63 15.40 -20.92 -4.29
C ALA A 63 14.16 -20.14 -3.85
N SER A 64 12.96 -20.62 -4.18
CA SER A 64 11.69 -20.00 -3.78
C SER A 64 11.36 -20.29 -2.32
N SER A 65 11.59 -21.53 -1.87
CA SER A 65 11.38 -22.03 -0.51
C SER A 65 12.40 -21.55 0.52
N LEU A 66 13.50 -20.91 0.10
CA LEU A 66 14.44 -20.24 1.00
C LEU A 66 13.71 -19.17 1.81
N GLU A 67 13.33 -19.49 3.05
CA GLU A 67 12.82 -18.50 3.99
C GLU A 67 13.92 -17.47 4.23
N LEU A 68 13.70 -16.24 3.73
CA LEU A 68 14.56 -15.14 4.13
C LEU A 68 14.29 -14.89 5.61
N PRO A 69 15.29 -14.47 6.40
CA PRO A 69 15.03 -13.72 7.61
C PRO A 69 14.38 -12.41 7.17
N VAL A 70 13.08 -12.46 6.88
CA VAL A 70 12.22 -11.33 7.13
C VAL A 70 12.42 -11.14 8.61
N LYS A 71 13.19 -10.12 8.98
CA LYS A 71 13.05 -9.54 10.30
C LYS A 71 11.54 -9.35 10.38
N LYS A 72 10.84 -10.23 11.12
CA LYS A 72 9.50 -9.92 11.58
C LYS A 72 9.77 -8.61 12.28
N VAL A 73 9.49 -7.52 11.57
CA VAL A 73 9.15 -6.28 12.22
C VAL A 73 7.97 -6.77 13.03
N GLU A 74 8.23 -7.08 14.30
CA GLU A 74 7.14 -7.12 15.26
C GLU A 74 6.41 -5.83 14.95
N PRO A 75 5.13 -5.89 14.50
CA PRO A 75 4.43 -4.70 14.09
C PRO A 75 4.65 -3.74 15.23
N ALA A 76 5.33 -2.61 14.97
CA ALA A 76 5.69 -1.68 16.01
C ALA A 76 4.45 -1.55 16.88
N ASN A 77 4.55 -1.90 18.16
CA ASN A 77 3.42 -2.09 19.09
C ASN A 77 2.61 -0.79 19.32
N ASP A 78 2.83 0.21 18.47
CA ASP A 78 2.27 1.54 18.32
C ASP A 78 0.82 1.54 17.79
N TRP A 79 0.32 0.39 17.30
CA TRP A 79 -1.05 0.22 16.77
C TRP A 79 -2.10 -0.11 17.83
N ASN A 80 -1.73 -0.14 19.11
CA ASN A 80 -2.68 -0.53 20.13
C ASN A 80 -3.64 0.58 20.54
N TRP A 81 -3.52 1.80 19.97
CA TRP A 81 -4.32 3.01 20.29
C TRP A 81 -4.77 3.03 21.75
N VAL A 82 -3.87 2.65 22.66
CA VAL A 82 -4.22 2.47 24.06
C VAL A 82 -4.40 3.87 24.61
N LEU A 83 -5.65 4.27 24.73
CA LEU A 83 -5.98 5.60 25.22
C LEU A 83 -5.62 5.68 26.70
N GLY A 84 -4.77 6.65 27.04
CA GLY A 84 -4.69 7.11 28.42
C GLY A 84 -6.04 7.67 28.85
N ALA A 85 -6.41 7.49 30.13
CA ALA A 85 -7.70 7.93 30.67
C ALA A 85 -8.00 9.41 30.38
N GLU A 86 -6.98 10.27 30.48
CA GLU A 86 -7.10 11.71 30.18
C GLU A 86 -7.48 11.99 28.72
N CYS A 87 -6.93 11.20 27.78
CA CYS A 87 -7.22 11.35 26.36
C CYS A 87 -8.68 11.00 26.07
N ALA A 88 -9.15 9.86 26.60
CA ALA A 88 -10.53 9.40 26.46
C ALA A 88 -11.54 10.38 27.08
N SER A 89 -11.21 11.01 28.22
CA SER A 89 -12.05 12.02 28.86
C SER A 89 -12.13 13.34 28.07
N SER A 90 -11.13 13.65 27.24
CA SER A 90 -11.09 14.88 26.44
C SER A 90 -11.82 14.80 25.10
N MET A 91 -12.25 13.60 24.70
CA MET A 91 -12.93 13.33 23.42
C MET A 91 -14.40 13.71 23.48
N ASP A 92 -14.86 14.40 22.44
CA ASP A 92 -16.29 14.61 22.19
C ASP A 92 -16.94 13.37 21.55
N ASP A 93 -18.26 13.38 21.37
CA ASP A 93 -18.98 12.23 20.81
C ASP A 93 -18.58 11.92 19.36
N GLY A 94 -18.17 12.93 18.58
CA GLY A 94 -17.72 12.70 17.21
C GLY A 94 -16.31 12.10 17.16
N ASP A 95 -15.42 12.49 18.05
CA ASP A 95 -14.10 11.87 18.21
C ASP A 95 -14.26 10.38 18.54
N ARG A 96 -15.21 10.05 19.44
CA ARG A 96 -15.50 8.66 19.83
C ARG A 96 -16.05 7.84 18.67
N LEU A 97 -16.94 8.42 17.86
CA LEU A 97 -17.48 7.75 16.67
C LEU A 97 -16.40 7.47 15.62
N ILE A 98 -15.51 8.43 15.36
CA ILE A 98 -14.39 8.25 14.42
C ILE A 98 -13.45 7.16 14.94
N LEU A 99 -13.12 7.18 16.23
CA LEU A 99 -12.30 6.13 16.82
C LEU A 99 -12.97 4.75 16.74
N ALA A 100 -14.27 4.67 16.99
CA ALA A 100 -15.02 3.42 16.87
C ALA A 100 -14.96 2.85 15.45
N GLU A 101 -15.10 3.68 14.42
CA GLU A 101 -14.94 3.28 13.02
C GLU A 101 -13.52 2.77 12.72
N MET A 102 -12.49 3.46 13.22
CA MET A 102 -11.10 3.04 13.04
C MET A 102 -10.82 1.69 13.70
N VAL A 103 -11.40 1.47 14.88
CA VAL A 103 -11.31 0.19 15.61
C VAL A 103 -12.07 -0.91 14.86
N GLY A 104 -13.26 -0.63 14.31
CA GLY A 104 -14.00 -1.58 13.48
C GLY A 104 -13.20 -2.04 12.26
N SER A 105 -12.64 -1.08 11.52
CA SER A 105 -11.83 -1.35 10.32
C SER A 105 -10.44 -1.97 10.61
N LYS A 106 -9.99 -2.05 11.88
CA LYS A 106 -8.61 -2.41 12.24
C LYS A 106 -8.17 -3.77 11.71
N ALA A 107 -9.04 -4.78 11.76
CA ALA A 107 -8.70 -6.12 11.30
C ALA A 107 -8.35 -6.14 9.80
N ARG A 108 -9.15 -5.47 8.98
CA ARG A 108 -8.94 -5.40 7.53
C ARG A 108 -7.80 -4.47 7.13
N LEU A 109 -7.63 -3.35 7.85
CA LEU A 109 -6.46 -2.48 7.68
C LEU A 109 -5.15 -3.26 7.92
N ASN A 110 -5.11 -4.09 8.97
CA ASN A 110 -3.97 -4.96 9.25
C ASN A 110 -3.74 -6.00 8.14
N GLU A 111 -4.79 -6.66 7.67
CA GLU A 111 -4.72 -7.66 6.60
C GLU A 111 -4.19 -7.07 5.29
N ALA A 112 -4.64 -5.86 4.95
CA ALA A 112 -4.20 -5.14 3.76
C ALA A 112 -2.85 -4.43 3.91
N GLY A 113 -2.24 -4.45 5.11
CA GLY A 113 -0.98 -3.75 5.39
C GLY A 113 -1.11 -2.22 5.34
N ILE A 114 -2.31 -1.67 5.54
CA ILE A 114 -2.59 -0.23 5.51
C ILE A 114 -2.42 0.33 6.91
N ILE A 115 -1.48 1.27 7.07
CA ILE A 115 -1.17 1.82 8.38
C ILE A 115 -1.90 3.13 8.60
N VAL A 116 -2.61 3.27 9.72
CA VAL A 116 -3.39 4.46 10.04
C VAL A 116 -3.12 4.94 11.46
N LYS A 117 -2.95 6.24 11.64
CA LYS A 117 -2.76 6.87 12.96
C LYS A 117 -3.37 8.26 13.03
N PRO A 118 -3.88 8.68 14.20
CA PRO A 118 -4.27 10.07 14.40
C PRO A 118 -3.06 11.00 14.18
N LEU A 119 -3.33 12.22 13.71
CA LEU A 119 -2.31 13.25 13.63
C LEU A 119 -1.83 13.59 15.04
N ASN A 120 -0.50 13.72 15.19
CA ASN A 120 0.18 13.95 16.46
C ASN A 120 -0.01 12.84 17.50
N TRP A 121 -0.32 11.62 17.06
CA TRP A 121 -0.32 10.44 17.92
C TRP A 121 1.06 10.20 18.52
N ASN A 122 1.13 10.04 19.85
CA ASN A 122 2.37 9.83 20.61
C ASN A 122 3.47 10.90 20.38
N THR A 123 3.09 12.09 19.92
CA THR A 123 4.03 13.22 19.81
C THR A 123 4.14 13.92 21.16
N PRO A 124 5.34 14.03 21.76
CA PRO A 124 5.53 14.79 22.99
C PRO A 124 5.04 16.23 22.83
N ASP A 125 4.37 16.76 23.85
CA ASP A 125 3.90 18.16 23.93
C ASP A 125 2.81 18.56 22.92
N GLU A 126 2.36 17.66 22.05
CA GLU A 126 1.28 17.92 21.09
C GLU A 126 0.03 17.11 21.42
N LYS A 127 -1.13 17.78 21.44
CA LYS A 127 -2.42 17.10 21.59
C LYS A 127 -2.72 16.28 20.33
N THR A 128 -3.07 15.01 20.52
CA THR A 128 -3.59 14.16 19.46
C THR A 128 -4.82 14.78 18.81
N ASN A 129 -4.82 14.85 17.48
CA ASN A 129 -5.94 15.32 16.70
C ASN A 129 -6.75 14.12 16.17
N TRP A 130 -7.96 13.93 16.70
CA TRP A 130 -8.86 12.83 16.33
C TRP A 130 -9.63 13.07 15.03
N ARG A 131 -9.59 14.28 14.48
CA ARG A 131 -10.27 14.66 13.23
C ARG A 131 -9.35 14.70 12.03
N GLU A 132 -8.05 14.53 12.22
CA GLU A 132 -7.07 14.39 11.16
C GLU A 132 -6.26 13.12 11.36
N TRP A 133 -6.16 12.29 10.32
CA TRP A 133 -5.45 11.02 10.37
C TRP A 133 -4.41 10.93 9.27
N ILE A 134 -3.29 10.29 9.57
CA ILE A 134 -2.25 9.92 8.62
C ILE A 134 -2.48 8.47 8.20
N VAL A 135 -2.53 8.24 6.90
CA VAL A 135 -2.65 6.93 6.27
C VAL A 135 -1.41 6.65 5.45
N HIS A 136 -0.84 5.47 5.62
CA HIS A 136 0.23 4.93 4.79
C HIS A 136 -0.38 3.83 3.91
N LEU A 137 -0.61 4.15 2.64
CA LEU A 137 -1.33 3.30 1.70
C LEU A 137 -0.36 2.53 0.79
N PRO A 138 -0.20 1.21 0.95
CA PRO A 138 0.60 0.42 0.02
C PRO A 138 -0.07 0.35 -1.36
N GLY A 139 0.72 0.39 -2.43
CA GLY A 139 0.23 0.06 -3.77
C GLY A 139 -0.05 -1.43 -3.91
N LEU A 140 -1.12 -1.77 -4.64
CA LEU A 140 -1.55 -3.16 -4.81
C LEU A 140 -0.51 -4.00 -5.58
N PRO A 141 -0.38 -5.31 -5.27
CA PRO A 141 0.45 -6.21 -6.06
C PRO A 141 -0.04 -6.28 -7.50
N ASP A 142 0.87 -6.59 -8.43
CA ASP A 142 0.57 -6.70 -9.87
C ASP A 142 0.04 -5.42 -10.53
N THR A 143 0.22 -4.26 -9.89
CA THR A 143 -0.08 -2.94 -10.43
C THR A 143 1.19 -2.12 -10.68
N HIS A 144 1.06 -0.99 -11.37
CA HIS A 144 2.18 -0.06 -11.56
C HIS A 144 2.63 0.64 -10.27
N TRP A 145 1.79 0.56 -9.24
CA TRP A 145 1.98 1.15 -7.91
C TRP A 145 2.60 0.16 -6.93
N ALA A 146 2.78 -1.11 -7.32
CA ALA A 146 3.29 -2.18 -6.47
C ALA A 146 4.66 -1.83 -5.87
N GLY A 147 4.79 -2.02 -4.56
CA GLY A 147 6.02 -1.76 -3.81
C GLY A 147 6.20 -0.31 -3.33
N GLY A 148 5.30 0.60 -3.71
CA GLY A 148 5.24 1.95 -3.14
C GLY A 148 4.33 2.04 -1.92
N VAL A 149 4.62 2.99 -1.03
CA VAL A 149 3.74 3.35 0.09
C VAL A 149 3.46 4.85 0.03
N PHE A 150 2.19 5.21 -0.09
CA PHE A 150 1.73 6.57 -0.33
C PHE A 150 1.09 7.17 0.91
N ASP A 151 1.65 8.27 1.37
CA ASP A 151 1.14 8.99 2.54
C ASP A 151 -0.05 9.87 2.18
N MET A 152 -1.06 9.82 3.03
CA MET A 152 -2.26 10.63 2.90
C MET A 152 -2.69 11.21 4.24
N ARG A 153 -3.28 12.41 4.17
CA ARG A 153 -4.04 13.04 5.25
C ARG A 153 -5.53 12.84 4.99
N VAL A 154 -6.23 12.34 6.00
CA VAL A 154 -7.67 12.14 6.01
C VAL A 154 -8.28 13.12 7.01
N TYR A 155 -9.29 13.88 6.57
CA TYR A 155 -9.93 14.91 7.37
C TYR A 155 -11.40 14.56 7.63
N PHE A 156 -11.79 14.54 8.89
CA PHE A 156 -13.17 14.35 9.34
C PHE A 156 -13.83 15.70 9.64
N SER A 157 -15.15 15.77 9.45
CA SER A 157 -15.90 17.01 9.76
C SER A 157 -15.88 17.29 11.26
N ALA A 158 -15.72 18.56 11.62
CA ALA A 158 -15.84 19.04 13.00
C ALA A 158 -17.20 19.66 13.30
N THR A 159 -18.18 19.64 12.38
CA THR A 159 -19.47 20.35 12.58
C THR A 159 -20.32 19.67 13.66
N PRO A 160 -20.50 20.28 14.84
CA PRO A 160 -21.35 19.74 15.90
C PRO A 160 -22.82 19.73 15.42
N GLY A 161 -23.57 18.67 15.71
CA GLY A 161 -25.01 18.57 15.39
C GLY A 161 -25.37 18.06 13.98
N LYS A 162 -24.38 17.71 13.14
CA LYS A 162 -24.58 16.90 11.91
C LYS A 162 -24.13 15.42 12.08
N LEU A 163 -23.65 15.07 13.28
CA LEU A 163 -23.47 13.70 13.77
C LEU A 163 -24.87 13.08 13.70
N GLU A 164 -25.14 12.02 12.94
CA GLU A 164 -24.74 10.67 13.34
C GLU A 164 -24.21 9.84 12.16
N ALA A 165 -24.52 10.21 10.91
CA ALA A 165 -24.11 9.45 9.72
C ALA A 165 -22.91 10.05 8.96
N ASN A 166 -22.74 11.38 8.98
CA ASN A 166 -21.76 12.07 8.13
C ASN A 166 -20.44 12.44 8.86
N ALA A 167 -20.43 12.43 10.19
CA ALA A 167 -19.24 12.77 10.98
C ALA A 167 -18.13 11.71 10.89
N VAL A 168 -18.54 10.45 10.67
CA VAL A 168 -17.67 9.27 10.60
C VAL A 168 -17.04 9.11 9.21
N PHE A 169 -17.53 9.86 8.21
CA PHE A 169 -17.01 9.79 6.85
C PHE A 169 -16.01 10.91 6.57
N PRO A 170 -14.82 10.61 6.02
CA PRO A 170 -13.85 11.62 5.63
C PRO A 170 -14.44 12.64 4.65
N GLN A 171 -14.33 13.93 4.98
CA GLN A 171 -14.76 15.02 4.11
C GLN A 171 -13.70 15.35 3.06
N LYS A 172 -12.44 15.02 3.34
CA LYS A 172 -11.32 15.27 2.45
C LYS A 172 -10.25 14.21 2.65
N VAL A 173 -9.66 13.77 1.54
CA VAL A 173 -8.46 12.93 1.50
C VAL A 173 -7.40 13.64 0.65
N GLN A 174 -6.16 13.65 1.10
CA GLN A 174 -5.08 14.39 0.45
C GLN A 174 -3.77 13.62 0.51
N PHE A 175 -3.18 13.28 -0.64
CA PHE A 175 -1.84 12.74 -0.74
C PHE A 175 -0.80 13.77 -0.30
N THR A 176 0.17 13.33 0.51
CA THR A 176 1.23 14.17 1.06
C THR A 176 2.60 13.50 0.95
N PRO A 177 3.48 13.93 0.04
CA PRO A 177 3.26 14.94 -1.00
C PRO A 177 2.23 14.56 -2.08
N PRO A 178 1.78 15.52 -2.92
CA PRO A 178 0.94 15.24 -4.06
C PRO A 178 1.58 14.21 -5.01
N ILE A 179 0.76 13.32 -5.58
CA ILE A 179 1.20 12.29 -6.52
C ILE A 179 0.83 12.64 -7.97
N PHE A 180 1.55 12.05 -8.92
CA PHE A 180 1.25 12.06 -10.34
C PHE A 180 0.08 11.11 -10.63
N HIS A 181 -1.12 11.65 -10.74
CA HIS A 181 -2.34 10.87 -10.97
C HIS A 181 -3.46 11.75 -11.57
N PRO A 182 -4.16 11.32 -12.64
CA PRO A 182 -5.24 12.08 -13.27
C PRO A 182 -6.32 12.62 -12.32
N ASN A 183 -6.65 11.89 -11.25
CA ASN A 183 -7.68 12.26 -10.27
C ASN A 183 -7.14 12.84 -8.95
N VAL A 184 -5.87 13.26 -8.92
CA VAL A 184 -5.27 13.95 -7.77
C VAL A 184 -4.97 15.39 -8.14
N TYR A 185 -5.62 16.35 -7.47
CA TYR A 185 -5.33 17.76 -7.69
C TYR A 185 -3.85 18.08 -7.43
N PRO A 186 -3.30 19.17 -8.00
CA PRO A 186 -1.94 19.63 -7.66
C PRO A 186 -1.71 19.86 -6.17
N SER A 187 -2.78 20.11 -5.39
CA SER A 187 -2.74 20.20 -3.94
C SER A 187 -2.52 18.85 -3.24
N GLY A 188 -2.59 17.73 -3.96
CA GLY A 188 -2.63 16.37 -3.43
C GLY A 188 -4.04 15.91 -3.07
N THR A 189 -5.04 16.80 -3.11
CA THR A 189 -6.43 16.41 -2.78
C THR A 189 -6.91 15.37 -3.78
N TRP A 190 -7.43 14.25 -3.28
CA TRP A 190 -8.08 13.24 -4.11
C TRP A 190 -9.47 13.75 -4.49
N ASP A 191 -9.85 13.63 -5.77
CA ASP A 191 -11.19 13.99 -6.22
C ASP A 191 -12.21 12.93 -5.79
N THR A 192 -12.59 13.02 -4.52
CA THR A 192 -13.53 12.10 -3.88
C THR A 192 -14.91 12.14 -4.54
N TRP A 193 -15.44 13.30 -4.96
CA TRP A 193 -16.85 13.39 -5.33
C TRP A 193 -17.15 12.85 -6.74
N ALA A 194 -16.24 13.06 -7.70
CA ALA A 194 -16.36 12.49 -9.04
C ALA A 194 -16.03 10.99 -9.07
N THR A 195 -15.03 10.59 -8.27
CA THR A 195 -14.49 9.23 -8.29
C THR A 195 -15.30 8.27 -7.42
N VAL A 196 -15.68 8.65 -6.19
CA VAL A 196 -16.48 7.78 -5.30
C VAL A 196 -17.83 7.41 -5.90
N GLY A 197 -18.46 8.30 -6.69
CA GLY A 197 -19.70 7.98 -7.41
C GLY A 197 -19.56 6.83 -8.42
N LYS A 198 -18.39 6.69 -9.06
CA LYS A 198 -18.08 5.63 -10.03
C LYS A 198 -17.42 4.41 -9.40
N VAL A 199 -16.61 4.60 -8.36
CA VAL A 199 -15.98 3.49 -7.62
C VAL A 199 -16.99 2.87 -6.63
N ARG A 200 -18.15 3.49 -6.36
CA ARG A 200 -19.28 2.88 -5.62
C ARG A 200 -19.66 1.50 -6.15
N SER A 201 -19.62 1.26 -7.46
CA SER A 201 -19.93 -0.06 -8.04
C SER A 201 -18.80 -1.08 -7.91
N LYS A 202 -17.59 -0.63 -7.55
CA LYS A 202 -16.37 -1.45 -7.38
C LYS A 202 -16.00 -1.67 -5.90
N ILE A 203 -16.33 -0.72 -5.02
CA ILE A 203 -16.11 -0.76 -3.56
C ILE A 203 -17.30 -1.39 -2.83
N CYS A 204 -18.55 -1.08 -3.23
CA CYS A 204 -19.70 -1.74 -2.63
C CYS A 204 -19.76 -3.17 -3.16
N PHE A 205 -19.16 -4.09 -2.42
CA PHE A 205 -19.50 -5.51 -2.54
C PHE A 205 -21.02 -5.63 -2.36
N PRO A 206 -21.70 -6.47 -3.15
CA PRO A 206 -23.08 -6.81 -2.84
C PRO A 206 -23.08 -7.41 -1.44
N ASN A 207 -24.04 -7.00 -0.60
CA ASN A 207 -24.34 -7.66 0.66
C ASN A 207 -24.31 -9.19 0.44
N ALA A 208 -23.90 -9.93 1.47
CA ALA A 208 -23.71 -11.39 1.46
C ALA A 208 -24.96 -12.20 1.01
N ASP A 209 -26.10 -11.54 0.81
CA ASP A 209 -27.36 -12.10 0.33
C ASP A 209 -27.53 -12.06 -1.20
N GLY A 210 -26.56 -11.53 -1.97
CA GLY A 210 -26.61 -11.54 -3.43
C GLY A 210 -27.75 -10.71 -4.04
N ALA A 211 -28.41 -9.89 -3.23
CA ALA A 211 -29.45 -9.00 -3.72
C ALA A 211 -28.79 -7.83 -4.47
N LYS A 212 -28.96 -7.78 -5.80
CA LYS A 212 -28.71 -6.59 -6.62
C LYS A 212 -29.71 -5.49 -6.25
N GLY A 213 -29.56 -4.89 -5.08
CA GLY A 213 -30.44 -3.88 -4.53
C GLY A 213 -30.11 -2.50 -5.10
N ARG A 214 -30.79 -2.09 -6.18
CA ARG A 214 -30.96 -0.65 -6.47
C ARG A 214 -31.77 -0.03 -5.33
N VAL A 215 -31.11 0.54 -4.33
CA VAL A 215 -31.78 1.46 -3.41
C VAL A 215 -31.89 2.80 -4.14
N LYS A 216 -33.09 3.15 -4.59
CA LYS A 216 -33.40 4.51 -5.08
C LYS A 216 -33.31 5.48 -3.90
N ALA A 217 -32.12 6.00 -3.63
CA ALA A 217 -32.00 7.17 -2.78
C ALA A 217 -32.43 8.40 -3.60
N ARG A 218 -33.64 8.87 -3.32
CA ARG A 218 -34.18 10.13 -3.85
C ARG A 218 -33.27 11.27 -3.36
N GLY A 219 -32.30 11.66 -4.17
CA GLY A 219 -31.57 12.93 -4.03
C GLY A 219 -30.79 13.15 -2.73
N SER A 220 -30.40 12.10 -2.01
CA SER A 220 -29.53 12.20 -0.83
C SER A 220 -28.55 11.04 -0.82
N LEU A 221 -27.29 11.36 -0.52
CA LEU A 221 -26.14 10.45 -0.50
C LEU A 221 -26.24 9.53 0.73
N THR A 222 -27.15 8.56 0.74
CA THR A 222 -27.23 7.57 1.82
C THR A 222 -26.33 6.39 1.50
N TRP A 223 -25.25 6.28 2.28
CA TRP A 223 -24.41 5.09 2.37
C TRP A 223 -25.27 3.89 2.74
N ILE A 224 -24.90 2.73 2.22
CA ILE A 224 -25.52 1.47 2.61
C ILE A 224 -25.30 1.34 4.12
N THR A 225 -26.41 1.10 4.79
CA THR A 225 -26.59 1.05 6.23
C THR A 225 -25.68 0.00 6.88
N ASP A 226 -25.06 0.36 8.01
CA ASP A 226 -24.51 -0.53 9.05
C ASP A 226 -23.24 -1.36 8.80
N ASP A 227 -22.47 -1.15 7.72
CA ASP A 227 -21.16 -1.81 7.59
C ASP A 227 -20.13 -1.24 8.60
N GLU A 228 -19.46 -2.13 9.34
CA GLU A 228 -18.43 -1.80 10.35
C GLU A 228 -17.07 -1.36 9.75
N ASP A 229 -16.94 -1.42 8.41
CA ASP A 229 -15.65 -1.28 7.69
C ASP A 229 -15.63 -0.13 6.66
N ARG A 230 -16.46 0.91 6.78
CA ARG A 230 -16.59 1.94 5.73
C ARG A 230 -15.29 2.69 5.49
N PHE A 231 -14.51 2.93 6.53
CA PHE A 231 -13.22 3.58 6.41
C PHE A 231 -12.22 2.71 5.64
N TYR A 232 -12.14 1.41 5.92
CA TYR A 232 -11.35 0.49 5.11
C TYR A 232 -11.81 0.47 3.65
N GLN A 233 -13.12 0.36 3.41
CA GLN A 233 -13.70 0.32 2.06
C GLN A 233 -13.32 1.57 1.24
N LEU A 234 -13.26 2.75 1.88
CA LEU A 234 -12.77 3.96 1.23
C LEU A 234 -11.31 3.82 0.78
N LEU A 235 -10.43 3.33 1.65
CA LEU A 235 -8.99 3.20 1.37
C LEU A 235 -8.73 2.14 0.29
N GLU A 236 -9.41 1.00 0.36
CA GLU A 236 -9.39 -0.03 -0.69
C GLU A 236 -9.86 0.53 -2.03
N GLY A 237 -10.92 1.35 -1.99
CA GLY A 237 -11.41 2.09 -3.14
C GLY A 237 -10.38 3.01 -3.79
N ILE A 238 -9.62 3.73 -2.97
CA ILE A 238 -8.53 4.57 -3.44
C ILE A 238 -7.44 3.71 -4.06
N GLN A 239 -7.03 2.60 -3.42
CA GLN A 239 -6.03 1.67 -3.97
C GLN A 239 -6.41 1.14 -5.36
N LEU A 240 -7.67 0.75 -5.55
CA LEU A 240 -8.17 0.27 -6.85
C LEU A 240 -8.17 1.41 -7.89
N ALA A 241 -8.56 2.61 -7.47
CA ALA A 241 -8.63 3.76 -8.35
C ALA A 241 -7.25 4.30 -8.77
N LEU A 242 -6.18 3.97 -8.03
CA LEU A 242 -4.80 4.28 -8.44
C LEU A 242 -4.45 3.61 -9.77
N GLU A 243 -4.87 2.37 -10.02
CA GLU A 243 -4.62 1.71 -11.31
C GLU A 243 -5.74 2.03 -12.32
N ASP A 244 -7.00 2.06 -11.86
CA ASP A 244 -8.18 2.29 -12.70
C ASP A 244 -8.69 3.73 -12.63
N HIS A 245 -7.90 4.61 -13.24
CA HIS A 245 -8.09 6.06 -13.25
C HIS A 245 -9.39 6.51 -13.96
N ASN A 246 -10.08 7.53 -13.42
CA ASN A 246 -11.21 8.17 -14.07
C ASN A 246 -10.74 9.28 -15.03
N ILE A 247 -10.57 8.95 -16.31
CA ILE A 247 -10.07 9.90 -17.34
C ILE A 247 -11.14 10.94 -17.75
N GLU A 248 -12.42 10.69 -17.46
CA GLU A 248 -13.52 11.59 -17.85
C GLU A 248 -13.59 12.88 -17.01
N ASP A 249 -13.06 12.83 -15.78
CA ASP A 249 -13.03 13.98 -14.87
C ASP A 249 -11.62 14.17 -14.28
N PRO A 250 -10.70 14.78 -15.06
CA PRO A 250 -9.32 14.93 -14.64
C PRO A 250 -9.13 16.10 -13.67
N ALA A 251 -8.54 15.81 -12.52
CA ALA A 251 -8.09 16.79 -11.53
C ALA A 251 -6.65 17.31 -11.80
N GLN A 252 -5.83 16.56 -12.54
CA GLN A 252 -4.44 16.92 -12.88
C GLN A 252 -4.21 16.94 -14.39
N SER A 253 -3.95 18.12 -14.96
CA SER A 253 -3.77 18.29 -16.40
C SER A 253 -2.54 17.58 -16.96
N GLU A 254 -1.43 17.61 -16.23
CA GLU A 254 -0.18 16.97 -16.64
C GLU A 254 -0.33 15.46 -16.74
N ALA A 255 -0.82 14.81 -15.66
CA ALA A 255 -1.06 13.38 -15.68
C ALA A 255 -2.10 13.01 -16.73
N TYR A 256 -3.24 13.69 -16.79
CA TYR A 256 -4.27 13.45 -17.80
C TYR A 256 -3.71 13.50 -19.23
N THR A 257 -2.93 14.53 -19.55
CA THR A 257 -2.36 14.72 -20.89
C THR A 257 -1.33 13.62 -21.22
N CYS A 258 -0.48 13.28 -20.25
CA CYS A 258 0.49 12.19 -20.41
C CYS A 258 -0.22 10.85 -20.64
N TRP A 259 -1.24 10.54 -19.84
CA TRP A 259 -2.06 9.34 -19.96
C TRP A 259 -2.79 9.25 -21.31
N ARG A 260 -3.33 10.37 -21.78
CA ARG A 260 -4.07 10.43 -23.05
C ARG A 260 -3.17 10.29 -24.26
N ASN A 261 -1.96 10.86 -24.21
CA ASN A 261 -1.06 10.93 -25.35
C ASN A 261 -0.04 9.78 -25.41
N ASN A 262 0.41 9.28 -24.25
CA ASN A 262 1.44 8.24 -24.17
C ASN A 262 1.32 7.43 -22.85
N LYS A 263 0.42 6.44 -22.86
CA LYS A 263 0.20 5.54 -21.71
C LYS A 263 1.49 4.86 -21.21
N PRO A 264 2.37 4.30 -22.07
CA PRO A 264 3.64 3.73 -21.60
C PRO A 264 4.50 4.72 -20.81
N ALA A 265 4.62 5.98 -21.26
CA ALA A 265 5.37 6.99 -20.53
C ALA A 265 4.71 7.39 -19.21
N ALA A 266 3.38 7.45 -19.16
CA ALA A 266 2.64 7.70 -17.93
C ALA A 266 2.91 6.60 -16.88
N TYR A 267 2.86 5.32 -17.30
CA TYR A 267 3.20 4.19 -16.45
C TYR A 267 4.64 4.21 -15.96
N GLU A 268 5.59 4.62 -16.79
CA GLU A 268 6.99 4.73 -16.34
C GLU A 268 7.15 5.81 -15.26
N ARG A 269 6.46 6.95 -15.39
CA ARG A 269 6.43 7.98 -14.34
C ARG A 269 5.83 7.46 -13.03
N VAL A 270 4.77 6.65 -13.11
CA VAL A 270 4.18 6.00 -11.93
C VAL A 270 5.21 5.07 -11.26
N ARG A 271 5.95 4.27 -12.04
CA ARG A 271 7.01 3.42 -11.50
C ARG A 271 8.16 4.22 -10.88
N GLU A 272 8.59 5.30 -11.52
CA GLU A 272 9.60 6.22 -10.99
C GLU A 272 9.15 6.82 -9.65
N GLN A 273 7.90 7.29 -9.58
CA GLN A 273 7.32 7.77 -8.34
C GLN A 273 7.29 6.66 -7.29
N THR A 274 6.82 5.46 -7.62
CA THR A 274 6.74 4.33 -6.69
C THR A 274 8.12 4.00 -6.06
N ARG A 275 9.20 4.09 -6.86
CA ARG A 275 10.58 3.91 -6.36
C ARG A 275 11.02 4.98 -5.36
N MET A 276 10.49 6.19 -5.46
CA MET A 276 10.80 7.30 -4.56
C MET A 276 10.09 7.18 -3.20
N TRP A 277 9.10 6.29 -3.10
CA TRP A 277 8.20 6.14 -1.95
C TRP A 277 8.29 4.73 -1.39
N THR A 278 9.49 4.31 -1.00
CA THR A 278 9.75 3.03 -0.33
C THR A 278 9.51 3.16 1.18
N PRO A 279 9.12 2.08 1.88
CA PRO A 279 8.93 2.12 3.34
C PRO A 279 10.21 2.58 4.07
N ASP A 280 10.08 3.41 5.11
CA ASP A 280 11.22 3.81 5.93
C ASP A 280 11.88 2.58 6.59
N PRO A 281 13.21 2.40 6.47
CA PRO A 281 13.89 1.18 6.93
C PRO A 281 13.99 1.05 8.47
N VAL A 282 13.68 2.10 9.23
CA VAL A 282 13.79 2.11 10.70
C VAL A 282 12.43 1.96 11.37
N THR A 283 11.39 2.56 10.80
CA THR A 283 10.04 2.60 11.38
C THR A 283 9.03 1.70 10.67
N GLY A 284 9.34 1.21 9.46
CA GLY A 284 8.37 0.51 8.61
C GLY A 284 7.21 1.38 8.15
N LEU A 285 7.25 2.69 8.42
CA LEU A 285 6.22 3.67 8.09
C LEU A 285 6.77 4.57 6.98
N ALA A 286 6.16 4.48 5.80
CA ALA A 286 6.31 5.26 4.59
C ALA A 286 7.44 6.31 4.45
N GLY A 287 8.11 6.23 3.30
CA GLY A 287 9.25 7.03 2.92
C GLY A 287 9.01 8.53 2.96
N ARG A 288 9.91 9.24 3.65
CA ARG A 288 10.23 10.60 3.24
C ARG A 288 10.83 10.53 1.83
N PRO A 289 10.48 11.46 0.92
CA PRO A 289 11.20 11.57 -0.33
C PRO A 289 12.69 11.73 -0.01
N ILE A 290 13.54 10.95 -0.66
CA ILE A 290 14.98 11.20 -0.69
C ILE A 290 15.18 12.50 -1.47
N LEU A 291 14.89 13.63 -0.84
CA LEU A 291 15.30 14.93 -1.30
C LEU A 291 16.83 14.92 -1.20
N LYS A 292 17.49 14.63 -2.32
CA LYS A 292 18.91 14.94 -2.48
C LYS A 292 19.05 16.42 -2.16
N ARG A 293 19.53 16.75 -0.96
CA ARG A 293 19.99 18.10 -0.64
C ARG A 293 21.03 18.45 -1.70
N LYS A 294 20.72 19.46 -2.52
CA LYS A 294 21.74 20.15 -3.32
C LYS A 294 22.60 20.98 -2.38
#